data_AF-A0A0J1GJ66-F1
#
_entry.id   AF-A0A0J1GJ66-F1
#
_cell.length_a   1.000
_cell.length_b   1.000
_cell.length_c   1.000
_cell.angle_alpha   90.00
_cell.angle_beta   90.00
_cell.angle_gamma   90.00
#
_symmetry.space_group_name_H-M   'P 1'
#
loop_
_entity.id
_entity.type
_entity.pdbx_description
1 polymer ?
#
loop_
_entity_poly.entity_id
_entity_poly.type
_entity_poly.pdbx_seq_one_letter_code
_entity_poly.pdbx_strand_id
1 'polypeptide(L)' 'MVELLFLLAFAGVLFFTGISIVGMALAVAVGFVVMAVAGMIGMVFKLLPWLILIAVVVWIYRDRKGERPRY' A
#
# COMPACT_ATOMS: atom_id res chain seq x y z
N MET A 1 4.43 4.57 7.51
CA MET A 1 5.26 4.69 8.74
C MET A 1 6.13 3.46 8.91
N VAL A 2 5.57 2.25 8.77
CA VAL A 2 6.30 0.97 8.88
C VAL A 2 7.40 0.84 7.82
N GLU A 3 7.20 1.39 6.63
CA GLU A 3 8.15 1.34 5.52
C GLU A 3 9.49 2.03 5.84
N LEU A 4 9.44 3.18 6.52
CA LEU A 4 10.63 3.90 6.96
C LEU A 4 11.32 3.19 8.14
N LEU A 5 10.53 2.60 9.05
CA LEU A 5 11.06 1.79 10.15
C LEU A 5 11.79 0.55 9.64
N PHE A 6 11.25 -0.10 8.60
CA PHE A 6 11.91 -1.20 7.91
C PHE A 6 13.24 -0.74 7.31
N LEU A 7 13.27 0.39 6.59
CA LEU A 7 14.50 0.89 5.98
C LEU A 7 15.57 1.25 7.02
N LEU A 8 15.16 1.83 8.15
CA LEU A 8 16.07 2.16 9.25
C LEU A 8 16.65 0.89 9.90
N ALA A 9 15.78 -0.08 10.24
CA ALA A 9 16.23 -1.34 10.81
C ALA A 9 17.10 -2.14 9.84
N PHE A 10 16.73 -2.18 8.56
CA PHE A 10 17.48 -2.84 7.49
C PHE A 10 18.86 -2.20 7.29
N ALA A 11 18.94 -0.88 7.18
CA ALA A 11 20.21 -0.16 7.11
C ALA A 11 21.07 -0.40 8.37
N GLY A 12 20.45 -0.43 9.55
CA GLY A 12 21.13 -0.75 10.81
C GLY A 12 21.74 -2.16 10.78
N VAL A 13 20.98 -3.17 10.36
CA VAL A 13 21.50 -4.55 10.21
C VAL A 13 22.68 -4.57 9.22
N LEU A 14 22.56 -3.94 8.05
CA LEU A 14 23.63 -3.89 7.06
C LEU A 14 24.90 -3.19 7.57
N PHE A 15 24.72 -2.18 8.42
CA PHE A 15 25.85 -1.51 9.07
C PHE A 15 26.58 -2.46 10.02
N PHE A 16 25.84 -3.23 10.83
CA PHE A 16 26.43 -4.20 11.76
C PHE A 16 27.04 -5.44 11.09
N THR A 17 26.61 -5.79 9.87
CA THR A 17 27.25 -6.89 9.11
C THR A 17 28.60 -6.53 8.51
N GLY A 18 29.02 -5.25 8.59
CA GLY A 18 30.29 -4.79 8.05
C GLY A 18 30.32 -4.72 6.52
N ILE A 19 29.14 -4.63 5.88
CA ILE A 19 29.04 -4.39 4.45
C ILE A 19 29.61 -3.00 4.10
N SER A 20 30.20 -2.87 2.91
CA SER A 20 30.76 -1.58 2.48
C SER A 20 29.66 -0.50 2.41
N ILE A 21 30.03 0.77 2.64
CA ILE A 21 29.07 1.90 2.56
C ILE A 21 28.39 1.97 1.18
N VAL A 22 29.13 1.67 0.11
CA VAL A 22 28.58 1.62 -1.25
C VAL A 22 27.56 0.49 -1.39
N GLY A 23 27.88 -0.71 -0.87
CA GLY A 23 26.95 -1.84 -0.85
C GLY A 23 25.69 -1.55 -0.04
N MET A 24 25.85 -0.89 1.12
CA MET A 24 24.74 -0.46 1.96
C MET A 24 23.85 0.56 1.22
N ALA A 25 24.44 1.55 0.55
CA ALA A 25 23.69 2.55 -0.21
C ALA A 25 22.86 1.91 -1.33
N LEU A 26 23.45 0.98 -2.09
CA LEU A 26 22.75 0.24 -3.14
C LEU A 26 21.63 -0.62 -2.55
N ALA A 27 21.89 -1.36 -1.47
CA ALA A 27 20.90 -2.19 -0.82
C ALA A 27 19.73 -1.37 -0.27
N VAL A 28 20.00 -0.21 0.35
CA VAL A 28 18.96 0.71 0.85
C VAL A 28 18.15 1.28 -0.32
N ALA A 29 18.78 1.67 -1.42
CA ALA A 29 18.07 2.16 -2.60
C ALA A 29 17.12 1.09 -3.18
N VAL A 30 17.59 -0.16 -3.32
CA VAL A 30 16.75 -1.29 -3.75
C VAL A 30 15.65 -1.57 -2.74
N GLY A 31 15.97 -1.60 -1.45
CA GLY A 31 15.00 -1.80 -0.37
C GLY A 31 13.92 -0.74 -0.36
N PHE A 32 14.26 0.53 -0.64
CA PHE A 32 13.30 1.62 -0.72
C PHE A 32 12.32 1.40 -1.86
N VAL A 33 12.80 1.03 -3.05
CA VAL A 33 11.95 0.72 -4.20
C VAL A 33 11.00 -0.44 -3.88
N VAL A 34 11.53 -1.53 -3.31
CA VAL A 34 10.72 -2.70 -2.92
C VAL A 34 9.62 -2.31 -1.93
N MET A 35 9.96 -1.54 -0.90
CA MET A 35 8.99 -1.13 0.13
C MET A 35 7.99 -0.10 -0.39
N ALA A 36 8.40 0.80 -1.29
CA ALA A 36 7.47 1.71 -1.95
C ALA A 36 6.43 0.95 -2.76
N VAL A 37 6.86 -0.05 -3.55
CA VAL A 37 5.96 -0.91 -4.32
C VAL A 37 5.06 -1.72 -3.40
N ALA A 38 5.61 -2.34 -2.35
CA ALA A 38 4.83 -3.09 -1.36
C ALA A 38 3.77 -2.22 -0.67
N GLY A 39 4.12 -0.97 -0.32
CA GLY A 39 3.19 0.00 0.26
C GLY A 39 2.06 0.39 -0.71
N MET A 40 2.37 0.61 -1.99
CA MET A 40 1.37 0.87 -3.02
C MET A 40 0.40 -0.30 -3.19
N ILE A 41 0.94 -1.52 -3.27
CA ILE A 41 0.14 -2.75 -3.36
C ILE A 41 -0.74 -2.90 -2.11
N GLY A 42 -0.17 -2.72 -0.92
CA GLY A 42 -0.90 -2.76 0.35
C GLY A 42 -2.02 -1.71 0.41
N MET A 43 -1.81 -0.52 -0.14
CA MET A 43 -2.85 0.51 -0.26
C MET A 43 -4.00 0.05 -1.17
N VAL A 44 -3.70 -0.51 -2.34
CA VAL A 44 -4.73 -1.04 -3.26
C VAL A 44 -5.56 -2.12 -2.57
N PHE A 45 -4.90 -3.11 -1.95
CA PHE A 45 -5.61 -4.17 -1.22
C PHE A 45 -6.44 -3.64 -0.05
N LYS A 46 -6.00 -2.58 0.63
CA LYS A 46 -6.76 -1.95 1.71
C LYS A 46 -7.98 -1.19 1.20
N LEU A 47 -7.87 -0.54 0.03
CA LEU A 47 -8.95 0.26 -0.55
C LEU A 47 -10.01 -0.57 -1.26
N LEU A 48 -9.64 -1.70 -1.86
CA LEU A 48 -10.56 -2.58 -2.60
C LEU A 48 -11.81 -2.99 -1.80
N PRO A 49 -11.72 -3.46 -0.54
CA PRO A 49 -12.91 -3.80 0.25
C PRO A 49 -13.87 -2.63 0.46
N TRP A 50 -13.34 -1.42 0.65
CA TRP A 50 -14.15 -0.22 0.82
C TRP A 50 -14.87 0.16 -0.48
N LEU A 51 -14.18 0.05 -1.62
CA LEU A 51 -14.81 0.28 -2.92
C LEU A 51 -15.96 -0.70 -3.18
N ILE A 52 -15.75 -1.98 -2.85
CA ILE A 52 -16.78 -3.01 -2.97
C ILE A 52 -17.96 -2.70 -2.04
N LEU A 53 -17.69 -2.35 -0.77
CA LEU A 53 -18.74 -1.96 0.18
C LEU A 53 -19.57 -0.78 -0.33
N ILE A 54 -18.93 0.28 -0.82
CA ILE A 54 -19.62 1.45 -1.38
C ILE A 54 -20.48 1.03 -2.58
N ALA A 55 -19.93 0.21 -3.48
CA ALA A 55 -20.67 -0.27 -4.64
C ALA A 55 -21.92 -1.07 -4.25
N VAL A 56 -21.81 -1.94 -3.23
CA VAL A 56 -22.93 -2.72 -2.68
C VAL A 56 -23.98 -1.81 -2.05
N VAL A 57 -23.58 -0.82 -1.25
CA VAL A 57 -24.50 0.16 -0.64
C VAL A 57 -25.25 0.95 -1.71
N VAL A 58 -24.56 1.45 -2.73
CA VAL A 58 -25.17 2.17 -3.86
C VAL A 58 -26.12 1.25 -4.63
N TRP A 59 -25.76 -0.02 -4.83
CA TRP A 59 -26.63 -1.00 -5.49
C TRP A 59 -27.93 -1.22 -4.71
N ILE A 60 -27.88 -1.47 -3.40
CA ILE A 60 -29.07 -1.63 -2.55
C ILE A 60 -29.90 -0.35 -2.53
N TYR A 61 -29.27 0.83 -2.48
CA TYR A 61 -29.97 2.11 -2.46
C TYR A 61 -30.68 2.41 -3.79
N ARG A 62 -30.06 2.07 -4.93
CA ARG A 62 -30.70 2.21 -6.25
C ARG A 62 -31.91 1.30 -6.37
N ASP A 63 -31.80 0.07 -5.88
CA ASP A 63 -32.85 -0.95 -5.96
C ASP A 63 -34.06 -0.53 -5.10
N ARG A 64 -33.79 -0.03 -3.89
CA ARG A 64 -34.81 0.57 -3.00
C ARG A 64 -35.46 1.84 -3.57
N LYS A 65 -34.76 2.57 -4.46
CA LYS A 65 -35.26 3.78 -5.15
C LYS A 65 -35.79 3.47 -6.55
N GLY A 66 -35.99 2.20 -6.89
CA GLY A 66 -36.66 1.80 -8.11
C GLY A 66 -37.97 2.58 -8.30
N GLU A 67 -38.13 3.16 -9.49
CA GLU A 67 -39.38 3.69 -10.05
C GLU A 67 -39.81 5.10 -9.63
N ARG A 68 -39.20 6.11 -10.25
CA ARG A 68 -40.03 7.07 -10.99
C ARG A 68 -39.53 7.12 -12.44
N PRO A 69 -40.22 6.49 -13.40
CA PRO A 69 -39.98 6.77 -14.80
C PRO A 69 -40.31 8.25 -15.01
N ARG A 70 -39.28 9.04 -15.30
CA ARG A 70 -39.43 10.45 -15.65
C ARG A 70 -39.78 10.49 -17.13
N TYR A 71 -41.09 10.44 -17.42
CA TYR A 71 -41.62 11.19 -18.55
C TYR A 71 -41.36 12.68 -18.32
#